data_AF-A0A7C7LT31-F1
#
_entry.id   AF-A0A7C7LT31-F1
#
_cell.length_a   1.000
_cell.length_b   1.000
_cell.length_c   1.000
_cell.angle_alpha   90.00
_cell.angle_beta   90.00
_cell.angle_gamma   90.00
#
_symmetry.space_group_name_H-M   'P 1'
#
loop_
_entity.id
_entity.type
_entity.pdbx_description
1 polymer ?
#
loop_
_entity_poly.entity_id
_entity_poly.type
_entity_poly.pdbx_seq_one_letter_code
_entity_poly.pdbx_strand_id
1 'polypeptide(L)'
;MQSGDDIVFAGSVPEKFNDPLSRLHQQTSNLVLATTLMIGLLLWGVLSTIASSAIYLISVPLFFLGWIWYAFKSRRSYALVLAQLQLGFASLIFAIFGVIYLLQGLAGSIWDLLLGGLMVYMTISTFRRMSLLSNHLFVAWYRGENLPFDATSNLAAGEILAMCPHCSSVLAIQPELLSSKDKCPNCSGDLVTGSTLEEE
;
A
#
# COMPACT_ATOMS: atom_id res chain seq x y z
N MET A 1 -10.50 11.90 25.43
CA MET A 1 -9.81 10.68 25.89
C MET A 1 -9.14 10.08 24.68
N GLN A 2 -7.88 10.47 24.44
CA GLN A 2 -7.05 10.00 23.34
C GLN A 2 -6.51 8.62 23.72
N SER A 3 -6.77 7.62 22.88
CA SER A 3 -6.13 6.31 22.96
C SER A 3 -4.67 6.50 22.55
N GLY A 4 -3.73 5.99 23.35
CA GLY A 4 -2.29 6.15 23.17
C GLY A 4 -1.69 5.35 22.00
N ASP A 5 -2.42 5.20 20.90
CA ASP A 5 -2.03 4.39 19.73
C ASP A 5 -1.59 5.24 18.53
N ASP A 6 -1.58 6.57 18.67
CA ASP A 6 -1.05 7.47 17.65
C ASP A 6 0.49 7.45 17.71
N ILE A 7 1.09 6.70 16.80
CA ILE A 7 2.53 6.75 16.51
C ILE A 7 2.91 8.14 15.96
N VAL A 8 3.30 9.04 16.85
CA VAL A 8 3.83 10.37 16.48
C VAL A 8 5.29 10.24 16.10
N PHE A 9 5.60 10.46 14.81
CA PHE A 9 6.98 10.62 14.35
C PHE A 9 7.52 11.97 14.84
N ALA A 10 8.53 11.93 15.70
CA ALA A 10 9.25 13.10 16.18
C ALA A 10 9.78 13.94 15.01
N GLY A 11 9.39 15.22 14.96
CA GLY A 11 9.78 16.16 13.89
C GLY A 11 8.70 16.45 12.83
N SER A 12 7.49 15.91 12.94
CA SER A 12 6.37 16.32 12.09
C SER A 12 5.50 17.38 12.77
N VAL A 13 5.31 18.51 12.09
CA VAL A 13 4.40 19.60 12.48
C VAL A 13 3.00 19.01 12.72
N PRO A 14 2.27 19.40 13.77
CA PRO A 14 0.92 18.88 14.08
C PRO A 14 -0.11 19.49 13.13
N GLU A 15 0.07 19.28 11.83
CA GLU A 15 -0.93 19.57 10.83
C GLU A 15 -1.23 18.28 10.09
N LYS A 16 -2.23 17.55 10.63
CA LYS A 16 -2.97 16.51 9.91
C LYS A 16 -2.03 15.51 9.21
N PHE A 17 -1.29 14.72 10.00
CA PHE A 17 -0.48 13.60 9.51
C PHE A 17 -1.39 12.69 8.69
N ASN A 18 -1.41 12.91 7.38
CA ASN A 18 -2.07 12.03 6.43
C ASN A 18 -1.18 10.80 6.34
N ASP A 19 -1.42 9.89 7.27
CA ASP A 19 -0.74 8.63 7.46
C ASP A 19 -0.32 8.05 6.09
N PRO A 20 0.98 7.97 5.74
CA PRO A 20 1.44 7.62 4.39
C PRO A 20 0.89 6.23 3.98
N LEU A 21 0.66 5.37 4.95
CA LEU A 21 0.00 4.06 4.81
C LEU A 21 -1.47 4.18 4.42
N SER A 22 -2.21 5.18 4.91
CA SER A 22 -3.59 5.47 4.50
C SER A 22 -3.68 5.93 3.05
N ARG A 23 -2.72 6.77 2.60
CA ARG A 23 -2.60 7.18 1.20
C ARG A 23 -2.26 5.98 0.31
N LEU A 24 -1.33 5.12 0.75
CA LEU A 24 -1.00 3.89 0.05
C LEU A 24 -2.22 2.94 -0.05
N HIS A 25 -2.99 2.81 1.03
CA HIS A 25 -4.23 2.02 1.04
C HIS A 25 -5.25 2.58 0.05
N GLN A 26 -5.48 3.89 0.03
CA GLN A 26 -6.43 4.52 -0.89
C GLN A 26 -5.98 4.38 -2.36
N GLN A 27 -4.70 4.61 -2.64
CA GLN A 27 -4.11 4.40 -3.96
C GLN A 27 -4.18 2.94 -4.42
N THR A 28 -4.05 2.00 -3.48
CA THR A 28 -4.15 0.56 -3.75
C THR A 28 -5.59 0.13 -3.95
N SER A 29 -6.52 0.63 -3.14
CA SER A 29 -7.96 0.39 -3.30
C SER A 29 -8.45 0.87 -4.66
N ASN A 30 -8.03 2.07 -5.09
CA ASN A 30 -8.36 2.57 -6.42
C ASN A 30 -7.76 1.73 -7.54
N LEU A 31 -6.54 1.18 -7.35
CA LEU A 31 -5.97 0.25 -8.33
C LEU A 31 -6.73 -1.08 -8.37
N VAL A 32 -7.11 -1.65 -7.24
CA VAL A 32 -7.92 -2.89 -7.19
C VAL A 32 -9.25 -2.68 -7.93
N LEU A 33 -9.87 -1.50 -7.78
CA LEU A 33 -11.05 -1.13 -8.55
C LEU A 33 -10.75 -1.03 -10.05
N ALA A 34 -9.69 -0.33 -10.45
CA ALA A 34 -9.31 -0.17 -11.85
C ALA A 34 -9.01 -1.53 -12.52
N THR A 35 -8.29 -2.41 -11.83
CA THR A 35 -7.99 -3.77 -12.31
C THR A 35 -9.26 -4.63 -12.40
N THR A 36 -10.19 -4.50 -11.46
CA THR A 36 -11.51 -5.16 -11.52
C THR A 36 -12.29 -4.73 -12.75
N LEU A 37 -12.36 -3.42 -13.02
CA LEU A 37 -13.04 -2.88 -14.20
C LEU A 37 -12.39 -3.36 -15.49
N MET A 38 -11.05 -3.38 -15.54
CA MET A 38 -10.32 -3.82 -16.72
C MET A 38 -10.52 -5.32 -17.00
N ILE A 39 -10.53 -6.18 -15.96
CA ILE A 39 -10.89 -7.59 -16.12
C ILE A 39 -12.33 -7.72 -16.64
N GLY A 40 -13.27 -6.92 -16.13
CA GLY A 40 -14.64 -6.86 -16.63
C GLY A 40 -14.71 -6.53 -18.12
N LEU A 41 -13.94 -5.54 -18.58
CA LEU A 41 -13.88 -5.15 -20.00
C LEU A 41 -13.28 -6.26 -20.87
N LEU A 42 -12.22 -6.93 -20.40
CA LEU A 42 -11.61 -8.05 -21.13
C LEU A 42 -12.58 -9.24 -21.23
N LEU A 43 -13.24 -9.60 -20.13
CA LEU A 43 -14.26 -10.66 -20.12
C LEU A 43 -15.41 -10.32 -21.06
N TRP A 44 -15.84 -9.05 -21.08
CA TRP A 44 -16.87 -8.59 -22.00
C TRP A 44 -16.43 -8.77 -23.46
N GLY A 45 -15.23 -8.32 -23.81
CA GLY A 45 -14.68 -8.48 -25.16
C GLY A 45 -14.63 -9.94 -25.61
N VAL A 46 -14.15 -10.83 -24.74
CA VAL A 46 -14.04 -12.28 -25.05
C VAL A 46 -15.41 -12.95 -25.13
N LEU A 47 -16.33 -12.70 -24.18
CA LEU A 47 -17.66 -13.31 -24.23
C LEU A 47 -18.47 -12.80 -25.42
N SER A 48 -18.37 -11.51 -25.75
CA SER A 48 -19.09 -10.94 -26.90
C SER A 48 -18.69 -11.57 -28.24
N THR A 49 -17.46 -12.08 -28.35
CA THR A 49 -16.93 -12.71 -29.56
C THR A 49 -17.16 -14.23 -29.60
N ILE A 50 -17.02 -14.93 -28.47
CA ILE A 50 -17.11 -16.40 -28.42
C ILE A 50 -18.54 -16.88 -28.14
N ALA A 51 -19.23 -16.26 -27.20
CA ALA A 51 -20.51 -16.75 -26.67
C ALA A 51 -21.42 -15.58 -26.31
N SER A 52 -21.87 -14.85 -27.33
CA SER A 52 -22.71 -13.64 -27.20
C SER A 52 -24.01 -13.90 -26.42
N SER A 53 -24.57 -15.10 -26.52
CA SER A 53 -25.75 -15.51 -25.75
C SER A 53 -25.47 -15.68 -24.25
N ALA A 54 -24.23 -15.87 -23.82
CA ALA A 54 -23.85 -16.10 -22.42
C ALA A 54 -23.42 -14.81 -21.70
N ILE A 55 -23.54 -13.65 -22.34
CA ILE A 55 -22.98 -12.39 -21.83
C ILE A 55 -23.55 -11.96 -20.47
N TYR A 56 -24.78 -12.37 -20.16
CA TYR A 56 -25.42 -12.11 -18.85
C TYR A 56 -24.69 -12.80 -17.68
N LEU A 57 -23.89 -13.84 -17.94
CA LEU A 57 -23.12 -14.53 -16.90
C LEU A 57 -21.97 -13.69 -16.34
N ILE A 58 -21.56 -12.61 -17.03
CA ILE A 58 -20.47 -11.73 -16.60
C ILE A 58 -20.78 -10.99 -15.28
N SER A 59 -22.06 -10.82 -14.95
CA SER A 59 -22.48 -10.14 -13.73
C SER A 59 -22.00 -10.87 -12.46
N VAL A 60 -21.91 -12.21 -12.50
CA VAL A 60 -21.49 -13.03 -11.36
C VAL A 60 -20.02 -12.77 -10.97
N PRO A 61 -19.02 -12.91 -11.86
CA PRO A 61 -17.63 -12.63 -11.52
C PRO A 61 -17.39 -11.16 -11.19
N LEU A 62 -18.07 -10.22 -11.87
CA LEU A 62 -17.94 -8.80 -11.57
C LEU A 62 -18.47 -8.44 -10.18
N PHE A 63 -19.60 -9.02 -9.78
CA PHE A 63 -20.16 -8.82 -8.45
C PHE A 63 -19.21 -9.36 -7.37
N PHE A 64 -18.63 -10.54 -7.60
CA PHE A 64 -17.66 -11.15 -6.68
C PHE A 64 -16.39 -10.30 -6.54
N LEU A 65 -15.81 -9.83 -7.64
CA LEU A 65 -14.62 -8.96 -7.61
C LEU A 65 -14.92 -7.58 -6.98
N GLY A 66 -16.10 -7.02 -7.27
CA GLY A 66 -16.57 -5.78 -6.65
C GLY A 66 -16.78 -5.92 -5.14
N TRP A 67 -17.26 -7.08 -4.70
CA TRP A 67 -17.36 -7.42 -3.28
C TRP A 67 -15.98 -7.49 -2.61
N ILE A 68 -14.97 -8.07 -3.26
CA ILE A 68 -13.59 -8.09 -2.73
C ILE A 68 -13.05 -6.66 -2.58
N TRP A 69 -13.27 -5.80 -3.58
CA TRP A 69 -12.88 -4.39 -3.49
C TRP A 69 -13.55 -3.68 -2.32
N TYR A 70 -14.86 -3.87 -2.15
CA TYR A 70 -15.60 -3.28 -1.04
C TYR A 70 -15.09 -3.79 0.31
N ALA A 71 -14.85 -5.10 0.44
CA ALA A 71 -14.29 -5.71 1.63
C ALA A 71 -12.89 -5.14 1.94
N PHE A 72 -12.06 -4.95 0.93
CA PHE A 72 -10.73 -4.35 1.07
C PHE A 72 -10.80 -2.91 1.56
N LYS A 73 -11.71 -2.10 0.98
CA LYS A 73 -11.96 -0.71 1.40
C LYS A 73 -12.48 -0.62 2.84
N SER A 74 -13.25 -1.60 3.29
CA SER A 74 -13.76 -1.68 4.67
C SER A 74 -12.75 -2.20 5.69
N ARG A 75 -11.47 -2.39 5.31
CA ARG A 75 -10.36 -2.84 6.17
C ARG A 75 -10.61 -4.17 6.91
N ARG A 76 -11.24 -5.15 6.25
CA ARG A 76 -11.45 -6.49 6.84
C ARG A 76 -10.19 -7.34 6.75
N SER A 77 -9.80 -8.01 7.83
CA SER A 77 -8.56 -8.80 7.92
C SER A 77 -8.39 -9.86 6.82
N TYR A 78 -9.48 -10.54 6.43
CA TYR A 78 -9.45 -11.53 5.33
C TYR A 78 -9.38 -10.91 3.94
N ALA A 79 -9.79 -9.64 3.79
CA ALA A 79 -9.85 -8.99 2.48
C ALA A 79 -8.48 -8.61 1.94
N LEU A 80 -7.46 -8.50 2.80
CA LEU A 80 -6.08 -8.25 2.37
C LEU A 80 -5.53 -9.40 1.53
N VAL A 81 -5.70 -10.65 2.01
CA VAL A 81 -5.25 -11.85 1.29
C VAL A 81 -6.05 -12.02 0.00
N LEU A 82 -7.36 -11.79 0.04
CA LEU A 82 -8.20 -11.85 -1.17
C LEU A 82 -7.80 -10.80 -2.22
N ALA A 83 -7.49 -9.57 -1.80
CA ALA A 83 -7.02 -8.53 -2.70
C ALA A 83 -5.65 -8.86 -3.30
N GLN A 84 -4.74 -9.46 -2.52
CA GLN A 84 -3.47 -9.97 -3.04
C GLN A 84 -3.70 -11.06 -4.08
N LEU A 85 -4.52 -12.07 -3.78
CA LEU A 85 -4.84 -13.13 -4.74
C LEU A 85 -5.48 -12.58 -6.02
N GLN A 86 -6.40 -11.63 -5.89
CA GLN A 86 -7.02 -10.94 -7.02
C GLN A 86 -5.99 -10.21 -7.88
N LEU A 87 -5.08 -9.44 -7.29
CA LEU A 87 -4.02 -8.74 -8.03
C LEU A 87 -3.05 -9.71 -8.70
N GLY A 88 -2.75 -10.85 -8.07
CA GLY A 88 -1.93 -11.91 -8.66
C GLY A 88 -2.59 -12.53 -9.88
N PHE A 89 -3.87 -12.88 -9.76
CA PHE A 89 -4.65 -13.42 -10.86
C PHE A 89 -4.82 -12.42 -12.00
N ALA A 90 -5.07 -11.15 -11.67
CA ALA A 90 -5.12 -10.05 -12.63
C ALA A 90 -3.80 -9.91 -13.41
N SER A 91 -2.67 -9.99 -12.71
CA SER A 91 -1.33 -9.91 -13.32
C SER A 91 -1.09 -11.04 -14.33
N LEU A 92 -1.50 -12.28 -14.02
CA LEU A 92 -1.40 -13.39 -14.96
C LEU A 92 -2.27 -13.19 -16.20
N ILE A 93 -3.52 -12.75 -16.03
CA ILE A 93 -4.41 -12.45 -17.16
C ILE A 93 -3.81 -11.35 -18.03
N PHE A 94 -3.36 -10.25 -17.43
CA PHE A 94 -2.79 -9.13 -18.17
C PHE A 94 -1.49 -9.52 -18.90
N ALA A 95 -0.68 -10.41 -18.31
CA ALA A 95 0.51 -10.93 -18.98
C ALA A 95 0.15 -11.74 -20.24
N ILE A 96 -0.81 -12.66 -20.13
CA ILE A 96 -1.24 -13.52 -21.25
C ILE A 96 -1.85 -12.66 -22.36
N PHE A 97 -2.82 -11.82 -22.04
CA PHE A 97 -3.45 -10.93 -23.02
C PHE A 97 -2.46 -9.91 -23.59
N GLY A 98 -1.53 -9.40 -22.77
CA GLY A 98 -0.48 -8.49 -23.21
C GLY A 98 0.38 -9.10 -24.31
N VAL A 99 0.83 -10.36 -24.13
CA VAL A 99 1.59 -11.07 -25.17
C VAL A 99 0.75 -11.28 -26.43
N ILE A 100 -0.51 -11.71 -26.29
CA ILE A 100 -1.40 -11.94 -27.45
C ILE A 100 -1.59 -10.65 -28.26
N TYR A 101 -1.94 -9.54 -27.61
CA TYR A 101 -2.14 -8.26 -28.29
C TYR A 101 -0.84 -7.69 -28.87
N LEU A 102 0.31 -7.90 -28.23
CA LEU A 102 1.60 -7.52 -28.82
C LEU A 102 1.88 -8.30 -30.10
N LEU A 103 1.65 -9.62 -30.12
CA LEU A 103 1.84 -10.45 -31.32
C LEU A 103 0.89 -10.03 -32.45
N GLN A 104 -0.38 -9.74 -32.13
CA GLN A 104 -1.35 -9.21 -33.10
C GLN A 104 -0.97 -7.81 -33.59
N GLY A 105 -0.43 -6.97 -32.71
CA GLY A 105 0.04 -5.64 -33.06
C GLY A 105 1.22 -5.66 -34.03
N LEU A 106 2.17 -6.58 -33.82
CA LEU A 106 3.28 -6.82 -34.76
C LEU A 106 2.79 -7.28 -36.13
N ALA A 107 1.62 -7.91 -36.22
CA ALA A 107 1.01 -8.33 -37.48
C ALA A 107 0.37 -7.16 -38.28
N GLY A 108 0.34 -5.93 -37.74
CA GLY A 108 0.00 -4.72 -38.50
C GLY A 108 -1.00 -3.78 -37.84
N SER A 109 -1.49 -4.10 -36.63
CA SER A 109 -2.46 -3.26 -35.91
C SER A 109 -1.78 -2.41 -34.85
N ILE A 110 -1.70 -1.10 -35.09
CA ILE A 110 -1.16 -0.14 -34.10
C ILE A 110 -1.97 -0.17 -32.80
N TRP A 111 -3.29 -0.35 -32.90
CA TRP A 111 -4.17 -0.39 -31.75
C TRP A 111 -3.87 -1.56 -30.82
N ASP A 112 -3.66 -2.75 -31.39
CA ASP A 112 -3.34 -3.95 -30.60
C ASP A 112 -1.94 -3.84 -29.98
N LEU A 113 -1.00 -3.19 -30.66
CA LEU A 113 0.34 -2.94 -30.12
C LEU A 113 0.29 -1.99 -28.91
N LEU A 114 -0.52 -0.92 -28.98
CA LEU A 114 -0.75 -0.01 -27.86
C LEU A 114 -1.44 -0.71 -26.69
N LEU A 115 -2.49 -1.48 -26.97
CA LEU A 115 -3.23 -2.22 -25.94
C LEU A 115 -2.34 -3.28 -25.28
N GLY A 116 -1.55 -4.02 -26.06
CA GLY A 116 -0.57 -4.97 -25.55
C GLY A 116 0.49 -4.32 -24.66
N GLY A 117 1.02 -3.17 -25.07
CA GLY A 117 1.96 -2.37 -24.27
C GLY A 117 1.36 -1.91 -22.94
N LEU A 118 0.11 -1.40 -22.96
CA LEU A 118 -0.61 -1.00 -21.75
C LEU A 118 -0.80 -2.19 -20.78
N MET A 119 -1.12 -3.37 -21.32
CA MET A 119 -1.34 -4.59 -20.53
C MET A 119 -0.05 -5.09 -19.87
N VAL A 120 1.08 -5.01 -20.57
CA VAL A 120 2.39 -5.29 -19.98
C VAL A 120 2.73 -4.29 -18.88
N TYR A 121 2.48 -3.00 -19.10
CA TYR A 121 2.66 -1.97 -18.06
C TYR A 121 1.80 -2.24 -16.82
N MET A 122 0.53 -2.62 -17.02
CA MET A 122 -0.41 -2.99 -15.96
C MET A 122 0.02 -4.24 -15.20
N THR A 123 0.63 -5.20 -15.89
CA THR A 123 1.22 -6.40 -15.27
C THR A 123 2.33 -6.01 -14.29
N ILE A 124 3.28 -5.18 -14.74
CA ILE A 124 4.42 -4.73 -13.91
C ILE A 124 3.94 -3.88 -12.73
N SER A 125 2.99 -2.96 -12.97
CA SER A 125 2.48 -2.07 -11.92
C SER A 125 1.75 -2.84 -10.83
N THR A 126 0.98 -3.88 -11.21
CA THR A 126 0.26 -4.75 -10.28
C THR A 126 1.22 -5.63 -9.48
N PHE A 127 2.23 -6.21 -10.13
CA PHE A 127 3.22 -7.08 -9.47
C PHE A 127 4.05 -6.32 -8.42
N ARG A 128 4.54 -5.11 -8.76
CA ARG A 128 5.26 -4.25 -7.81
C ARG A 128 4.42 -3.93 -6.58
N ARG A 129 3.12 -3.67 -6.78
CA ARG A 129 2.23 -3.34 -5.66
C ARG A 129 1.88 -4.55 -4.81
N MET A 130 1.70 -5.73 -5.39
CA MET A 130 1.54 -6.97 -4.62
C MET A 130 2.68 -7.14 -3.60
N SER A 131 3.93 -6.92 -4.02
CA SER A 131 5.10 -6.98 -3.14
C SER A 131 5.09 -5.91 -2.04
N LEU A 132 4.43 -4.77 -2.26
CA LEU A 132 4.27 -3.73 -1.24
C LEU A 132 3.22 -4.11 -0.19
N LEU A 133 2.11 -4.76 -0.60
CA LEU A 133 1.08 -5.22 0.33
C LEU A 133 1.55 -6.37 1.21
N SER A 134 2.53 -7.16 0.77
CA SER A 134 3.09 -8.26 1.57
C SER A 134 4.07 -7.81 2.66
N ASN A 135 4.42 -6.51 2.72
CA ASN A 135 5.28 -6.01 3.78
C ASN A 135 4.59 -6.12 5.15
N HIS A 136 5.32 -6.67 6.13
CA HIS A 136 4.83 -6.87 7.49
C HIS A 136 4.31 -5.57 8.13
N LEU A 137 4.95 -4.42 7.85
CA LEU A 137 4.51 -3.10 8.31
C LEU A 137 3.11 -2.73 7.79
N PHE A 138 2.84 -2.99 6.51
CA PHE A 138 1.53 -2.69 5.91
C PHE A 138 0.45 -3.62 6.45
N VAL A 139 0.77 -4.90 6.66
CA VAL A 139 -0.16 -5.89 7.23
C VAL A 139 -0.52 -5.53 8.67
N ALA A 140 0.47 -5.16 9.51
CA ALA A 140 0.25 -4.75 10.89
C ALA A 140 -0.66 -3.50 10.96
N TRP A 141 -0.32 -2.44 10.21
CA TRP A 141 -1.16 -1.24 10.12
C TRP A 141 -2.57 -1.53 9.60
N TYR A 142 -2.73 -2.40 8.60
CA TYR A 142 -4.03 -2.73 8.02
C TYR A 142 -4.93 -3.48 9.00
N ARG A 143 -4.35 -4.32 9.88
CA ARG A 143 -5.08 -5.06 10.92
C ARG A 143 -5.35 -4.23 12.18
N GLY A 144 -4.75 -3.05 12.29
CA GLY A 144 -4.76 -2.29 13.54
C GLY A 144 -3.96 -2.99 14.64
N GLU A 145 -3.02 -3.86 14.27
CA GLU A 145 -2.06 -4.46 15.20
C GLU A 145 -0.95 -3.43 15.48
N ASN A 146 -0.46 -3.40 16.71
CA ASN A 146 0.72 -2.59 17.06
C ASN A 146 1.86 -2.95 16.10
N LEU A 147 2.42 -1.93 15.44
CA LEU A 147 3.53 -2.14 14.52
C LEU A 147 4.64 -2.92 15.24
N PRO A 148 5.24 -3.95 14.62
CA PRO A 148 6.28 -4.78 15.21
C PRO A 148 7.62 -4.04 15.27
N PHE A 149 7.60 -2.78 15.73
CA PHE A 149 8.74 -2.24 16.42
C PHE A 149 8.75 -2.94 17.78
N ASP A 150 9.39 -4.12 17.83
CA ASP A 150 9.65 -4.88 19.05
C ASP A 150 10.37 -4.02 20.13
N ALA A 151 10.83 -2.84 19.76
CA ALA A 151 11.33 -1.83 20.68
C ALA A 151 10.24 -1.36 21.67
N THR A 152 8.96 -1.18 21.30
CA THR A 152 7.93 -0.73 22.26
C THR A 152 7.61 -1.74 23.37
N SER A 153 7.94 -3.01 23.18
CA SER A 153 7.75 -4.06 24.19
C SER A 153 8.79 -4.04 25.31
N ASN A 154 9.94 -3.38 25.08
CA ASN A 154 11.02 -3.18 26.06
C ASN A 154 11.23 -1.71 26.44
N LEU A 155 10.28 -0.84 26.09
CA LEU A 155 10.29 0.55 26.54
C LEU A 155 9.95 0.60 28.03
N ALA A 156 10.83 1.19 28.84
CA ALA A 156 10.52 1.50 30.23
C ALA A 156 9.36 2.52 30.31
N ALA A 157 8.66 2.57 31.44
CA ALA A 157 7.54 3.49 31.61
C ALA A 157 7.98 4.96 31.38
N GLY A 158 7.45 5.58 30.32
CA GLY A 158 7.79 6.95 29.91
C GLY A 158 8.78 7.07 28.76
N GLU A 159 9.30 5.97 28.22
CA GLU A 159 10.10 5.98 27.00
C GLU A 159 9.20 6.02 25.75
N ILE A 160 9.67 6.69 24.69
CA ILE A 160 9.08 6.73 23.36
C ILE A 160 10.16 6.44 22.32
N LEU A 161 9.77 5.95 21.15
CA LEU A 161 10.70 5.77 20.04
C LEU A 161 10.80 7.07 19.24
N ALA A 162 12.03 7.56 19.06
CA ALA A 162 12.32 8.72 18.24
C ALA A 162 13.44 8.44 17.26
N MET A 163 13.45 9.20 16.17
CA MET A 163 14.45 9.11 15.12
C MET A 163 15.44 10.26 15.26
N CYS A 164 16.74 9.96 15.24
CA CYS A 164 17.77 10.98 15.34
C CYS A 164 17.73 11.91 14.09
N PRO A 165 17.72 13.24 14.27
CA PRO A 165 17.64 14.19 13.14
C PRO A 165 18.88 14.19 12.25
N HIS A 166 20.04 13.72 12.76
CA HIS A 166 21.31 13.77 12.05
C HIS A 166 21.65 12.49 11.29
N CYS A 167 21.28 11.31 11.80
CA CYS A 167 21.67 10.03 11.20
C CYS A 167 20.51 9.06 10.97
N SER A 168 19.27 9.45 11.28
CA SER A 168 18.10 8.60 11.07
C SER A 168 18.15 7.25 11.82
N SER A 169 18.98 7.13 12.87
CA SER A 169 18.93 5.98 13.76
C SER A 169 17.68 6.04 14.64
N VAL A 170 17.04 4.90 14.87
CA VAL A 170 15.91 4.77 15.80
C VAL A 170 16.46 4.59 17.22
N LEU A 171 15.97 5.39 18.16
CA LEU A 171 16.33 5.36 19.57
C LEU A 171 15.07 5.30 20.45
N ALA A 172 15.18 4.62 21.59
CA ALA A 172 14.25 4.81 22.71
C ALA A 172 14.75 6.00 23.53
N ILE A 173 13.88 6.99 23.77
CA ILE A 173 14.19 8.20 24.53
C ILE A 173 13.06 8.47 25.53
N GLN A 174 13.37 9.07 26.68
CA GLN A 174 12.36 9.58 27.61
C GLN A 174 12.35 11.12 27.49
N PRO A 175 11.31 11.73 26.88
CA PRO A 175 11.30 13.16 26.58
C PRO A 175 11.49 14.04 27.83
N GLU A 176 10.94 13.61 28.96
CA GLU A 176 11.03 14.31 30.25
C GLU A 176 12.45 14.33 30.84
N LEU A 177 13.34 13.45 30.37
CA LEU A 177 14.73 13.33 30.84
C LEU A 177 15.74 13.86 29.84
N LEU A 178 15.31 14.30 28.65
CA LEU A 178 16.21 14.81 27.62
C LEU A 178 16.70 16.22 27.97
N SER A 179 18.01 16.38 27.96
CA SER A 179 18.69 17.67 28.16
C SER A 179 19.30 18.16 26.85
N SER A 180 19.55 19.46 26.75
CA SER A 180 20.26 20.08 25.62
C SER A 180 21.70 19.56 25.39
N LYS A 181 22.20 18.73 26.30
CA LYS A 181 23.52 18.10 26.24
C LYS A 181 23.49 16.68 25.67
N ASP A 182 22.31 16.10 25.46
CA ASP A 182 22.20 14.71 25.04
C ASP A 182 22.52 14.53 23.56
N LYS A 183 23.41 13.58 23.29
CA LYS A 183 23.95 13.28 21.96
C LYS A 183 23.54 11.89 21.51
N CYS A 184 23.35 11.75 20.20
CA CYS A 184 23.07 10.47 19.59
C CYS A 184 24.30 9.54 19.73
N PRO A 185 24.16 8.31 20.28
CA PRO A 185 25.27 7.36 20.39
C PRO A 185 25.80 6.86 19.04
N ASN A 186 25.00 6.97 17.97
CA ASN A 186 25.38 6.50 16.63
C ASN A 186 26.15 7.56 15.82
N CYS A 187 25.82 8.85 15.97
CA CYS A 187 26.41 9.91 15.15
C CYS A 187 26.93 11.12 15.94
N SER A 188 26.83 11.09 17.27
CA SER A 188 27.23 12.17 18.18
C SER A 188 26.56 13.53 17.91
N GLY A 189 25.50 13.53 17.08
CA GLY A 189 24.69 14.71 16.78
C GLY A 189 23.76 15.04 17.94
N ASP A 190 23.41 16.32 18.08
CA ASP A 190 22.57 16.79 19.18
C ASP A 190 21.13 16.29 19.00
N LEU A 191 20.54 15.75 20.07
CA LEU A 191 19.16 15.24 20.03
C LEU A 191 18.12 16.35 20.23
N VAL A 192 18.52 17.46 20.87
CA VAL A 192 17.69 18.64 21.12
C VAL A 192 18.22 19.79 20.28
N THR A 193 17.42 20.29 19.35
CA THR A 193 17.77 21.43 18.48
C THR A 193 17.29 22.74 19.11
N GLY A 194 17.97 23.87 18.83
CA GLY A 194 17.64 25.17 19.44
C GLY A 194 16.17 25.61 19.31
N SER A 195 15.47 25.19 18.25
CA SER A 195 14.05 25.49 18.04
C SER A 195 13.10 24.84 19.05
N THR A 196 13.52 23.80 19.78
CA THR A 196 12.72 23.16 20.84
C THR A 196 13.02 23.72 22.24
N LEU A 197 14.04 24.59 22.35
CA LEU A 197 14.41 25.27 23.60
C LEU A 197 13.77 26.67 23.71
N GLU A 198 13.19 27.19 22.64
CA GLU A 198 12.54 28.51 22.60
C GLU A 198 11.04 28.48 22.97
N GLU A 199 10.46 27.30 23.24
CA GLU A 199 9.06 27.13 23.66
C GLU A 199 8.87 26.99 25.19
N GLU A 200 9.91 27.21 26.00
CA GLU A 200 9.79 27.36 27.48
C GLU A 200 9.61 28.82 27.94
#